data_AF-A0A1K1N324-F1
#
_entry.id   AF-A0A1K1N324-F1
#
_cell.length_a   1.000
_cell.length_b   1.000
_cell.length_c   1.000
_cell.angle_alpha   90.00
_cell.angle_beta   90.00
_cell.angle_gamma   90.00
#
_symmetry.space_group_name_H-M   'P 1'
#
loop_
_entity.id
_entity.type
_entity.pdbx_description
1 polymer ?
#
loop_
_entity_poly.entity_id
_entity_poly.type
_entity_poly.pdbx_seq_one_letter_code
_entity_poly.pdbx_strand_id
1 'polypeptide(L)'
;MVKKDEKGQDRVNRMNYEISALQALRDKLRCKEIWVVGANRYRNPDEDLPADFEERRVENYKALKQPLDAETFIATLKQAMSEGLEKLNAGMPKNLKVRFTEKAGGWIVVSPLEPQAEPMNLSRLKGEMIRRWPMTSLLDILKEADLRVGFTEQFKSVANREMLDRDTLQKRLILSLYGA
;
A
#
# COMPACT_ATOMS: atom_id res chain seq x y z
N MET A 1 -3.69 0.08 36.73
CA MET A 1 -3.24 -1.32 36.46
C MET A 1 -3.44 -2.25 37.66
N VAL A 2 -3.54 -1.71 38.87
CA VAL A 2 -3.78 -2.48 40.10
C VAL A 2 -5.15 -2.07 40.66
N LYS A 3 -5.97 -3.03 41.08
CA LYS A 3 -7.19 -2.81 41.85
C LYS A 3 -6.93 -3.27 43.29
N LYS A 4 -7.38 -2.50 44.29
CA LYS A 4 -7.37 -2.93 45.68
C LYS A 4 -8.55 -3.87 45.94
N ASP A 5 -8.28 -5.02 46.52
CA ASP A 5 -9.31 -5.94 47.03
C ASP A 5 -9.93 -5.38 48.32
N GLU A 6 -11.05 -5.94 48.82
CA GLU A 6 -11.71 -5.49 50.07
C GLU A 6 -10.80 -5.57 51.31
N LYS A 7 -9.68 -6.30 51.22
CA LYS A 7 -8.62 -6.40 52.24
C LYS A 7 -7.43 -5.47 52.01
N GLY A 8 -7.53 -4.51 51.09
CA GLY A 8 -6.50 -3.49 50.84
C GLY A 8 -5.24 -3.98 50.11
N GLN A 9 -5.24 -5.22 49.60
CA GLN A 9 -4.13 -5.77 48.81
C GLN A 9 -4.23 -5.38 47.35
N ASP A 10 -3.09 -5.01 46.79
CA ASP A 10 -2.90 -4.59 45.41
C ASP A 10 -2.93 -5.81 44.47
N ARG A 11 -4.01 -5.95 43.70
CA ARG A 11 -4.22 -7.06 42.75
C ARG A 11 -4.19 -6.54 41.32
N VAL A 12 -3.26 -7.07 40.50
CA VAL A 12 -3.15 -6.69 39.10
C VAL A 12 -4.40 -7.15 38.35
N ASN A 13 -5.06 -6.24 37.64
CA ASN A 13 -6.13 -6.61 36.74
C ASN A 13 -5.51 -7.26 35.49
N ARG A 14 -5.43 -8.60 35.52
CA ARG A 14 -4.79 -9.43 34.50
C ARG A 14 -5.28 -9.10 33.09
N MET A 15 -6.60 -8.90 32.91
CA MET A 15 -7.18 -8.64 31.59
C MET A 15 -6.75 -7.27 31.04
N ASN A 16 -6.74 -6.23 31.89
CA ASN A 16 -6.27 -4.91 31.47
C ASN A 16 -4.75 -4.88 31.24
N TYR A 17 -4.00 -5.66 32.01
CA TYR A 17 -2.55 -5.81 31.84
C TYR A 17 -2.21 -6.53 30.53
N GLU A 18 -2.90 -7.64 30.23
CA GLU A 18 -2.73 -8.38 28.97
C GLU A 18 -3.05 -7.51 27.75
N ILE A 19 -4.15 -6.73 27.79
CA ILE A 19 -4.49 -5.81 26.69
C ILE A 19 -3.40 -4.74 26.50
N SER A 20 -2.93 -4.16 27.61
CA SER A 20 -1.89 -3.12 27.57
C SER A 20 -0.56 -3.68 27.05
N ALA A 21 -0.19 -4.89 27.47
CA ALA A 21 1.00 -5.60 27.01
C ALA A 21 0.91 -5.95 25.52
N LEU A 22 -0.24 -6.45 25.05
CA LEU A 22 -0.45 -6.76 23.63
C LEU A 22 -0.47 -5.51 22.76
N GLN A 23 -1.03 -4.39 23.26
CA GLN A 23 -1.03 -3.13 22.55
C GLN A 23 0.39 -2.55 22.43
N ALA A 24 1.16 -2.58 23.52
CA ALA A 24 2.57 -2.21 23.49
C ALA A 24 3.38 -3.11 22.54
N LEU A 25 3.19 -4.44 22.61
CA LEU A 25 3.86 -5.39 21.72
C LEU A 25 3.52 -5.12 20.24
N ARG A 26 2.25 -4.87 19.92
CA ARG A 26 1.82 -4.53 18.55
C ARG A 26 2.51 -3.26 18.05
N ASP A 27 2.55 -2.23 18.86
CA ASP A 27 3.12 -0.94 18.46
C ASP A 27 4.66 -1.07 18.29
N LYS A 28 5.32 -1.84 19.17
CA LYS A 28 6.76 -2.15 19.08
C LYS A 28 7.12 -3.06 17.90
N LEU A 29 6.28 -4.04 17.55
CA LEU A 29 6.42 -4.85 16.34
C LEU A 29 6.24 -4.00 15.07
N ARG A 30 5.33 -3.03 15.09
CA ARG A 30 5.08 -2.14 13.95
C ARG A 30 6.24 -1.18 13.69
N CYS A 31 6.86 -0.66 14.74
CA CYS A 31 8.07 0.16 14.64
C CYS A 31 9.35 -0.68 14.45
N LYS A 32 9.23 -2.01 14.36
CA LYS A 32 10.34 -2.98 14.32
C LYS A 32 11.36 -2.84 15.47
N GLU A 33 10.94 -2.33 16.64
CA GLU A 33 11.77 -2.37 17.85
C GLU A 33 11.82 -3.78 18.46
N ILE A 34 10.75 -4.54 18.25
CA ILE A 34 10.70 -5.98 18.54
C ILE A 34 10.51 -6.67 17.19
N TRP A 35 11.22 -7.77 16.97
CA TRP A 35 11.10 -8.60 15.78
C TRP A 35 10.87 -10.07 16.16
N VAL A 36 10.33 -10.83 15.21
CA VAL A 36 10.06 -12.26 15.37
C VAL A 36 10.94 -13.03 14.40
N VAL A 37 11.79 -13.91 14.94
CA VAL A 37 12.67 -14.78 14.15
C VAL A 37 11.82 -15.64 13.22
N GLY A 38 12.14 -15.63 11.92
CA GLY A 38 11.41 -16.37 10.88
C GLY A 38 10.18 -15.67 10.30
N ALA A 39 9.76 -14.51 10.81
CA ALA A 39 8.63 -13.76 10.26
C ALA A 39 9.08 -12.74 9.20
N ASN A 40 8.65 -12.88 7.94
CA ASN A 40 9.07 -11.95 6.88
C ASN A 40 8.61 -10.49 7.11
N ARG A 41 7.38 -10.29 7.62
CA ARG A 41 6.81 -8.95 7.84
C ARG A 41 7.37 -8.23 9.07
N TYR A 42 7.79 -8.98 10.08
CA TYR A 42 8.28 -8.47 11.38
C TYR A 42 9.72 -8.95 11.64
N ARG A 43 10.53 -9.03 10.58
CA ARG A 43 11.94 -9.45 10.65
C ARG A 43 12.82 -8.35 11.25
N ASN A 44 14.00 -8.75 11.69
CA ASN A 44 15.01 -7.85 12.22
C ASN A 44 15.38 -6.79 11.15
N PRO A 45 15.28 -5.48 11.46
CA PRO A 45 15.76 -4.42 10.57
C PRO A 45 17.23 -4.56 10.16
N ASP A 46 18.08 -5.10 11.04
CA ASP A 46 19.52 -5.22 10.77
C ASP A 46 19.81 -6.24 9.66
N GLU A 47 18.91 -7.21 9.46
CA GLU A 47 18.97 -8.16 8.34
C GLU A 47 18.48 -7.55 7.02
N ASP A 48 17.91 -6.34 7.02
CA ASP A 48 17.54 -5.64 5.78
C ASP A 48 18.79 -5.13 5.03
N LEU A 49 19.95 -5.02 5.70
CA LEU A 49 21.21 -4.61 5.11
C LEU A 49 22.13 -5.83 4.84
N PRO A 50 22.90 -5.81 3.73
CA PRO A 50 23.97 -6.78 3.53
C PRO A 50 24.99 -6.75 4.67
N ALA A 51 25.55 -7.91 5.03
CA ALA A 51 26.55 -8.02 6.11
C ALA A 51 27.83 -7.22 5.83
N ASP A 52 28.15 -6.96 4.55
CA ASP A 52 29.29 -6.17 4.09
C ASP A 52 28.95 -4.67 3.90
N PHE A 53 27.76 -4.21 4.34
CA PHE A 53 27.32 -2.84 4.11
C PHE A 53 28.26 -1.79 4.70
N GLU A 54 28.77 -2.01 5.91
CA GLU A 54 29.72 -1.09 6.55
C GLU A 54 31.08 -1.08 5.82
N GLU A 55 31.56 -2.25 5.37
CA GLU A 55 32.82 -2.37 4.62
C GLU A 55 32.74 -1.69 3.25
N ARG A 56 31.59 -1.78 2.59
CA ARG A 56 31.34 -1.22 1.26
C ARG A 56 30.52 0.07 1.27
N ARG A 57 30.43 0.75 2.41
CA ARG A 57 29.57 1.93 2.57
C ARG A 57 29.84 2.99 1.49
N VAL A 58 31.11 3.26 1.18
CA VAL A 58 31.51 4.23 0.14
C VAL A 58 31.06 3.81 -1.25
N GLU A 59 31.20 2.53 -1.60
CA GLU A 59 30.80 1.99 -2.91
C GLU A 59 29.28 2.00 -3.08
N ASN A 60 28.55 1.57 -2.05
CA ASN A 60 27.09 1.54 -2.02
C ASN A 60 26.49 2.95 -2.19
N TYR A 61 27.01 3.93 -1.45
CA TYR A 61 26.55 5.32 -1.54
C TYR A 61 26.89 5.95 -2.90
N LYS A 62 28.05 5.62 -3.47
CA LYS A 62 28.44 6.04 -4.83
C LYS A 62 27.51 5.45 -5.89
N ALA A 63 27.13 4.19 -5.77
CA ALA A 63 26.18 3.54 -6.67
C ALA A 63 24.78 4.19 -6.60
N LEU A 64 24.33 4.55 -5.39
CA LEU A 64 23.07 5.26 -5.16
C LEU A 64 23.12 6.76 -5.50
N LYS A 65 24.31 7.28 -5.86
CA LYS A 65 24.57 8.72 -6.07
C LYS A 65 24.15 9.58 -4.88
N GLN A 66 24.36 9.06 -3.66
CA GLN A 66 24.03 9.73 -2.41
C GLN A 66 25.30 10.19 -1.68
N PRO A 67 25.25 11.31 -0.93
CA PRO A 67 26.38 11.73 -0.12
C PRO A 67 26.55 10.81 1.10
N LEU A 68 27.80 10.58 1.50
CA LEU A 68 28.15 9.80 2.69
C LEU A 68 27.75 10.50 4.00
N ASP A 69 27.74 11.83 3.94
CA ASP A 69 27.37 12.70 5.04
C ASP A 69 25.86 12.93 5.12
N ALA A 70 25.30 12.69 6.31
CA ALA A 70 23.87 12.77 6.55
C ALA A 70 23.35 14.20 6.51
N GLU A 71 24.14 15.18 6.98
CA GLU A 71 23.74 16.58 6.97
C GLU A 71 23.63 17.12 5.54
N THR A 72 24.59 16.76 4.69
CA THR A 72 24.58 17.09 3.26
C THR A 72 23.36 16.49 2.53
N PHE A 73 22.99 15.25 2.86
CA PHE A 73 21.78 14.62 2.32
C PHE A 73 20.51 15.38 2.73
N ILE A 74 20.37 15.68 4.02
CA ILE A 74 19.21 16.37 4.57
C ILE A 74 19.11 17.79 4.00
N ALA A 75 20.24 18.50 3.89
CA ALA A 75 20.28 19.83 3.30
C ALA A 75 19.84 19.82 1.83
N THR A 76 20.34 18.87 1.04
CA THR A 76 19.95 18.69 -0.37
C THR A 76 18.46 18.39 -0.50
N LEU A 77 17.92 17.51 0.35
CA LEU A 77 16.50 17.16 0.34
C LEU A 77 15.62 18.36 0.72
N LYS A 78 16.00 19.11 1.75
CA LYS A 78 15.29 20.33 2.16
C LYS A 78 15.32 21.38 1.04
N GLN A 79 16.47 21.56 0.40
CA GLN A 79 16.62 22.48 -0.72
C GLN A 79 15.72 22.08 -1.90
N ALA A 80 15.73 20.82 -2.30
CA ALA A 80 14.87 20.31 -3.37
C ALA A 80 13.38 20.47 -3.04
N MET A 81 12.99 20.26 -1.78
CA MET A 81 11.63 20.48 -1.31
C MET A 81 11.25 21.97 -1.40
N SER A 82 12.09 22.87 -0.89
CA SER A 82 11.86 24.32 -0.96
C SER A 82 11.73 24.80 -2.39
N GLU A 83 12.65 24.40 -3.27
CA GLU A 83 12.58 24.74 -4.70
C GLU A 83 11.33 24.17 -5.37
N GLY A 84 10.92 22.95 -5.02
CA GLY A 84 9.69 22.33 -5.51
C GLY A 84 8.45 23.11 -5.07
N LEU A 85 8.41 23.55 -3.81
CA LEU A 85 7.33 24.37 -3.27
C LEU A 85 7.31 25.77 -3.88
N GLU A 86 8.46 26.40 -4.11
CA GLU A 86 8.56 27.69 -4.79
C GLU A 86 8.09 27.60 -6.25
N LYS A 87 8.55 26.57 -6.98
CA LYS A 87 8.09 26.31 -8.36
C LYS A 87 6.59 26.05 -8.41
N LEU A 88 6.06 25.27 -7.47
CA LEU A 88 4.63 25.04 -7.34
C LEU A 88 3.92 26.37 -7.10
N ASN A 89 4.31 27.12 -6.07
CA ASN A 89 3.67 28.39 -5.71
C ASN A 89 3.72 29.42 -6.87
N ALA A 90 4.82 29.49 -7.61
CA ALA A 90 4.95 30.36 -8.78
C ALA A 90 4.07 29.89 -9.97
N GLY A 91 3.90 28.57 -10.13
CA GLY A 91 3.10 27.95 -11.18
C GLY A 91 1.60 27.94 -10.91
N MET A 92 1.18 27.92 -9.63
CA MET A 92 -0.23 27.78 -9.23
C MET A 92 -1.12 28.92 -9.75
N PRO A 93 -0.75 30.22 -9.67
CA PRO A 93 -1.58 31.30 -10.22
C PRO A 93 -1.78 31.22 -11.74
N LYS A 94 -0.88 30.56 -12.46
CA LYS A 94 -0.91 30.44 -13.93
C LYS A 94 -1.51 29.12 -14.41
N ASN A 95 -1.87 28.21 -13.50
CA ASN A 95 -2.30 26.87 -13.86
C ASN A 95 -3.83 26.79 -13.99
N LEU A 96 -4.33 26.83 -15.24
CA LEU A 96 -5.75 26.69 -15.56
C LEU A 96 -6.36 25.35 -15.11
N LYS A 97 -5.52 24.33 -14.86
CA LYS A 97 -5.95 23.00 -14.40
C LYS A 97 -6.14 22.92 -12.89
N VAL A 98 -5.73 23.93 -12.12
CA VAL A 98 -5.88 23.94 -10.66
C VAL A 98 -6.75 25.12 -10.24
N ARG A 99 -7.77 24.85 -9.41
CA ARG A 99 -8.69 25.85 -8.90
C ARG A 99 -8.73 25.79 -7.38
N PHE A 100 -8.75 26.95 -6.73
CA PHE A 100 -8.98 27.05 -5.29
C PHE A 100 -10.46 27.36 -5.06
N THR A 101 -11.12 26.62 -4.17
CA THR A 101 -12.52 26.87 -3.81
C THR A 101 -12.64 27.62 -2.50
N GLU A 102 -13.59 28.54 -2.37
CA GLU A 102 -13.86 29.30 -1.13
C GLU A 102 -14.46 28.44 0.00
N LYS A 103 -14.87 27.20 -0.29
CA LYS A 103 -15.38 26.27 0.72
C LYS A 103 -14.24 25.67 1.55
N ALA A 104 -14.50 25.50 2.84
CA ALA A 104 -13.66 24.79 3.81
C ALA A 104 -12.18 25.24 3.85
N GLY A 105 -11.94 26.55 3.71
CA GLY A 105 -10.61 27.14 3.89
C GLY A 105 -9.66 27.00 2.70
N GLY A 106 -10.17 26.76 1.48
CA GLY A 106 -9.35 26.83 0.28
C GLY A 106 -8.95 25.48 -0.33
N TRP A 107 -9.89 24.54 -0.51
CA TRP A 107 -9.57 23.27 -1.15
C TRP A 107 -8.99 23.45 -2.55
N ILE A 108 -7.98 22.63 -2.85
CA ILE A 108 -7.31 22.58 -4.16
C ILE A 108 -8.04 21.55 -5.02
N VAL A 109 -8.68 22.01 -6.09
CA VAL A 109 -9.34 21.18 -7.09
C VAL A 109 -8.44 21.07 -8.30
N VAL A 110 -8.02 19.84 -8.61
CA VAL A 110 -7.25 19.51 -9.82
C VAL A 110 -8.24 19.03 -10.89
N SER A 111 -8.13 19.61 -12.08
CA SER A 111 -8.97 19.22 -13.22
C SER A 111 -8.69 17.76 -13.59
N PRO A 112 -9.73 16.99 -13.98
CA PRO A 112 -9.54 15.64 -14.47
C PRO A 112 -8.50 15.58 -15.59
N LEU A 113 -7.76 14.48 -15.64
CA LEU A 113 -6.81 14.22 -16.72
C LEU A 113 -7.57 14.23 -18.05
N GLU A 114 -7.02 14.91 -19.05
CA GLU A 114 -7.53 14.83 -20.41
C GLU A 114 -7.44 13.37 -20.88
N PRO A 115 -8.50 12.82 -21.49
CA PRO A 115 -8.45 11.49 -22.06
C PRO A 115 -7.29 11.39 -23.04
N GLN A 116 -6.39 10.43 -22.81
CA GLN A 116 -5.34 10.14 -23.77
C GLN A 116 -5.99 9.69 -25.08
N ALA A 117 -5.45 10.17 -26.20
CA ALA A 117 -5.90 9.71 -27.51
C ALA A 117 -5.77 8.18 -27.58
N GLU A 118 -6.82 7.50 -28.07
CA GLU A 118 -6.77 6.05 -28.20
C GLU A 118 -5.55 5.67 -29.07
N PRO A 119 -4.65 4.78 -28.60
CA PRO A 119 -3.52 4.37 -29.40
C PRO A 119 -4.02 3.62 -30.64
N MET A 120 -3.45 3.91 -31.81
CA MET A 120 -3.88 3.31 -33.09
C MET A 120 -3.90 1.77 -33.07
N ASN A 121 -3.01 1.17 -32.27
CA ASN A 121 -2.91 -0.27 -32.12
C ASN A 121 -4.08 -0.87 -31.31
N LEU A 122 -4.76 -0.08 -30.47
CA LEU A 122 -5.90 -0.52 -29.67
C LEU A 122 -7.05 -0.95 -30.58
N SER A 123 -7.36 -0.15 -31.61
CA SER A 123 -8.44 -0.46 -32.55
C SER A 123 -8.13 -1.71 -33.37
N ARG A 124 -6.86 -1.89 -33.78
CA ARG A 124 -6.42 -3.11 -34.48
C ARG A 124 -6.52 -4.35 -33.60
N LEU A 125 -6.09 -4.25 -32.34
CA LEU A 125 -6.17 -5.34 -31.38
C LEU A 125 -7.63 -5.70 -31.05
N LYS A 126 -8.49 -4.70 -30.82
CA LYS A 126 -9.94 -4.89 -30.63
C LYS A 126 -10.56 -5.63 -31.83
N GLY A 127 -10.18 -5.26 -33.06
CA GLY A 127 -10.65 -5.93 -34.28
C GLY A 127 -10.23 -7.39 -34.37
N GLU A 128 -8.96 -7.70 -34.10
CA GLU A 128 -8.45 -9.08 -34.09
C GLU A 128 -9.06 -9.91 -32.95
N MET A 129 -9.31 -9.32 -31.77
CA MET A 129 -10.02 -9.99 -30.67
C MET A 129 -11.44 -10.37 -31.07
N ILE A 130 -12.20 -9.44 -31.65
CA ILE A 130 -13.60 -9.69 -32.09
C ILE A 130 -13.62 -10.74 -33.21
N ARG A 131 -12.66 -10.69 -34.14
CA ARG A 131 -12.54 -11.67 -35.23
C ARG A 131 -12.26 -13.08 -34.70
N ARG A 132 -11.38 -13.20 -33.70
CA ARG A 132 -10.96 -14.51 -33.15
C ARG A 132 -11.95 -15.08 -32.14
N TRP A 133 -12.66 -14.22 -31.41
CA TRP A 133 -13.67 -14.58 -30.41
C TRP A 133 -14.93 -13.73 -30.59
N PRO A 134 -15.74 -14.00 -31.64
CA PRO A 134 -16.99 -13.29 -31.81
C PRO A 134 -17.96 -13.68 -30.69
N MET A 135 -18.44 -12.68 -29.94
CA MET A 135 -19.60 -12.81 -29.06
C MET A 135 -19.44 -13.73 -27.84
N THR A 136 -18.23 -13.88 -27.28
CA THR A 136 -18.06 -14.48 -25.95
C THR A 136 -18.28 -13.43 -24.86
N SER A 137 -19.24 -13.63 -23.97
CA SER A 137 -19.39 -12.80 -22.78
C SER A 137 -18.08 -12.84 -21.98
N LEU A 138 -17.56 -11.68 -21.56
CA LEU A 138 -16.40 -11.63 -20.69
C LEU A 138 -16.63 -12.46 -19.42
N LEU A 139 -17.88 -12.49 -18.94
CA LEU A 139 -18.28 -13.31 -17.80
C LEU A 139 -18.18 -14.81 -18.11
N ASP A 140 -18.49 -15.24 -19.34
CA ASP A 140 -18.33 -16.63 -19.76
C ASP A 140 -16.85 -17.01 -19.85
N ILE A 141 -15.99 -16.11 -20.33
CA ILE A 141 -14.54 -16.32 -20.34
C ILE A 141 -14.00 -16.44 -18.91
N LEU A 142 -14.39 -15.54 -18.01
CA LEU A 142 -13.95 -15.56 -16.61
C LEU A 142 -14.44 -16.82 -15.89
N LYS A 143 -15.70 -17.21 -16.10
CA LYS A 143 -16.26 -18.45 -15.56
C LYS A 143 -15.52 -19.68 -16.09
N GLU A 144 -15.29 -19.76 -17.39
CA GLU A 144 -14.62 -20.91 -18.01
C GLU A 144 -13.15 -20.99 -17.59
N ALA A 145 -12.46 -19.85 -17.49
CA ALA A 145 -11.09 -19.79 -17.01
C ALA A 145 -10.99 -20.22 -15.54
N ASP A 146 -11.92 -19.79 -14.70
CA ASP A 146 -11.98 -20.20 -13.30
C ASP A 146 -12.31 -21.69 -13.16
N LEU A 147 -13.23 -22.22 -13.96
CA LEU A 147 -13.57 -23.64 -13.97
C LEU A 147 -12.39 -24.53 -14.40
N ARG A 148 -11.53 -24.04 -15.32
CA ARG A 148 -10.37 -24.79 -15.82
C ARG A 148 -9.14 -24.72 -14.92
N VAL A 149 -8.90 -23.57 -14.30
CA VAL A 149 -7.64 -23.29 -13.59
C VAL A 149 -7.84 -23.15 -12.07
N GLY A 150 -9.07 -22.95 -11.61
CA GLY A 150 -9.38 -22.73 -10.19
C GLY A 150 -8.72 -21.47 -9.65
N PHE A 151 -8.53 -20.42 -10.46
CA PHE A 151 -7.72 -19.27 -10.07
C PHE A 151 -8.31 -18.53 -8.87
N THR A 152 -9.64 -18.58 -8.68
CA THR A 152 -10.30 -18.03 -7.48
C THR A 152 -9.81 -18.67 -6.19
N GLU A 153 -9.21 -19.87 -6.21
CA GLU A 153 -8.63 -20.55 -5.03
C GLU A 153 -7.41 -19.84 -4.47
N GLN A 154 -6.74 -19.04 -5.30
CA GLN A 154 -5.59 -18.27 -4.88
C GLN A 154 -5.97 -16.95 -4.20
N PHE A 155 -7.24 -16.54 -4.28
CA PHE A 155 -7.74 -15.35 -3.59
C PHE A 155 -7.93 -15.66 -2.11
N LYS A 156 -7.02 -15.14 -1.29
CA LYS A 156 -7.07 -15.27 0.16
C LYS A 156 -7.76 -14.05 0.76
N SER A 157 -8.68 -14.29 1.69
CA SER A 157 -9.27 -13.24 2.50
C SER A 157 -8.19 -12.56 3.34
N VAL A 158 -8.26 -11.23 3.44
CA VAL A 158 -7.45 -10.44 4.39
C VAL A 158 -8.00 -10.59 5.81
N ALA A 159 -9.25 -11.07 5.96
CA ALA A 159 -9.90 -11.25 7.26
C ALA A 159 -9.52 -12.59 7.91
N ASN A 160 -9.46 -12.60 9.25
CA ASN A 160 -9.14 -13.78 10.07
C ASN A 160 -10.22 -14.88 10.04
N ARG A 161 -11.37 -14.66 9.39
CA ARG A 161 -12.49 -15.60 9.36
C ARG A 161 -13.19 -15.54 8.02
N GLU A 162 -13.37 -16.70 7.39
CA GLU A 162 -14.15 -16.87 6.16
C GLU A 162 -15.46 -17.58 6.54
N MET A 163 -16.58 -16.88 6.42
CA MET A 163 -17.91 -17.37 6.82
C MET A 163 -18.77 -17.83 5.63
N LEU A 164 -18.25 -17.72 4.41
CA LEU A 164 -18.95 -18.10 3.19
C LEU A 164 -18.46 -19.48 2.74
N ASP A 165 -19.38 -20.29 2.24
CA ASP A 165 -19.02 -21.50 1.53
C ASP A 165 -18.28 -21.15 0.22
N ARG A 166 -17.48 -22.10 -0.25
CA ARG A 166 -16.56 -21.89 -1.36
C ARG A 166 -17.28 -21.55 -2.67
N ASP A 167 -18.42 -22.18 -2.93
CA ASP A 167 -19.21 -22.00 -4.15
C ASP A 167 -19.86 -20.60 -4.19
N THR A 168 -20.39 -20.15 -3.06
CA THR A 168 -20.92 -18.78 -2.92
C THR A 168 -19.83 -17.73 -3.08
N LEU A 169 -18.63 -17.97 -2.53
CA LEU A 169 -17.50 -17.05 -2.65
C LEU A 169 -16.99 -16.95 -4.09
N GLN A 170 -16.85 -18.08 -4.78
CA GLN A 170 -16.46 -18.14 -6.20
C GLN A 170 -17.41 -17.32 -7.08
N LYS A 171 -18.73 -17.52 -6.94
CA LYS A 171 -19.74 -16.77 -7.69
C LYS A 171 -19.67 -15.27 -7.44
N ARG A 172 -19.48 -14.86 -6.18
CA ARG A 172 -19.35 -13.44 -5.82
C ARG A 172 -18.08 -12.81 -6.37
N LEU A 173 -16.94 -13.52 -6.31
CA LEU A 173 -15.68 -13.05 -6.89
C LEU A 173 -15.80 -12.82 -8.40
N ILE A 174 -16.37 -13.77 -9.14
CA ILE A 174 -16.58 -13.64 -10.60
C ILE A 174 -17.50 -12.44 -10.91
N LEU A 175 -18.59 -12.27 -10.15
CA LEU A 175 -19.50 -11.13 -10.32
C LEU A 175 -18.83 -9.79 -9.99
N SER A 176 -18.03 -9.73 -8.92
CA SER A 176 -17.29 -8.52 -8.53
C SER A 176 -16.24 -8.10 -9.56
N LEU A 177 -15.61 -9.05 -10.26
CA LEU A 177 -14.65 -8.75 -11.32
C LEU A 177 -15.31 -8.19 -12.59
N TYR A 178 -16.59 -8.48 -12.82
CA TYR A 178 -17.33 -7.97 -13.97
C TYR A 178 -18.02 -6.62 -13.70
N GLY A 179 -18.48 -6.39 -12.47
CA GLY A 179 -19.22 -5.18 -12.08
C GLY A 179 -18.37 -3.99 -11.63
N ALA A 180 -17.04 -4.09 -11.70
CA ALA A 180 -16.08 -3.02 -11.37
C ALA A 180 -15.59 -2.30 -12.63
#